data_AF-A0A0K2UKV7-F1
#
_entry.id   AF-A0A0K2UKV7-F1
#
_cell.length_a   1.000
_cell.length_b   1.000
_cell.length_c   1.000
_cell.angle_alpha   90.00
_cell.angle_beta   90.00
_cell.angle_gamma   90.00
#
_symmetry.space_group_name_H-M   'P 1'
#
loop_
_entity.id
_entity.type
_entity.pdbx_description
1 polymer ?
#
loop_
_entity_poly.entity_id
_entity_poly.type
_entity_poly.pdbx_seq_one_letter_code
_entity_poly.pdbx_strand_id
1 'polypeptide(L)'
;MSIKPMGDEHMMDRDPGKLNEHLQVMWDDIIGEPEGLRTIDCAWKCSHTCFRGTRNCCYIVLTTLFAPIFAFCSAINLACLAFQHIWCYGPCLRTWKINCAFVRAWNLVCMTAVCGPCVEIFGMYFSKLKVRYQRLPDAESDEEKNIMNI
;
A
#
# COMPACT_ATOMS: atom_id res chain seq x y z
N MET A 1 40.84 -7.23 13.93
CA MET A 1 39.87 -6.61 13.00
C MET A 1 39.83 -7.50 11.77
N SER A 2 38.83 -8.38 11.67
CA SER A 2 38.74 -9.35 10.59
C SER A 2 38.29 -8.61 9.33
N ILE A 3 39.14 -8.58 8.30
CA ILE A 3 38.78 -8.05 6.99
C ILE A 3 37.74 -9.01 6.42
N LYS A 4 36.47 -8.60 6.44
CA LYS A 4 35.40 -9.32 5.74
C LYS A 4 35.63 -9.09 4.23
N PRO A 5 35.83 -10.13 3.40
CA PRO A 5 35.96 -9.92 1.97
C PRO A 5 34.63 -9.35 1.43
N MET A 6 34.68 -8.10 0.98
CA MET A 6 33.55 -7.32 0.49
C MET A 6 33.26 -7.67 -0.98
N GLY A 7 32.95 -8.95 -1.25
CA GLY A 7 32.84 -9.45 -2.64
C GLY A 7 31.73 -10.46 -2.93
N ASP A 8 31.41 -11.38 -2.03
CA ASP A 8 30.71 -12.62 -2.45
C ASP A 8 29.50 -13.05 -1.60
N GLU A 9 29.06 -12.26 -0.63
CA GLU A 9 27.89 -12.64 0.20
C GLU A 9 26.54 -12.38 -0.50
N HIS A 10 26.48 -11.53 -1.54
CA HIS A 10 25.22 -11.13 -2.19
C HIS A 10 24.81 -12.01 -3.38
N MET A 11 25.66 -12.97 -3.79
CA MET A 11 25.41 -13.88 -4.92
C MET A 11 24.75 -15.21 -4.50
N MET A 12 24.74 -15.52 -3.20
CA MET A 12 24.25 -16.80 -2.68
C MET A 12 22.73 -16.80 -2.46
N ASP A 13 22.16 -15.66 -2.08
CA ASP A 13 20.71 -15.50 -1.96
C ASP A 13 20.14 -14.83 -3.21
N ARG A 14 19.44 -15.63 -4.03
CA ARG A 14 18.81 -15.17 -5.27
C ARG A 14 17.42 -14.56 -5.05
N ASP A 15 16.85 -14.67 -3.84
CA ASP A 15 15.54 -14.09 -3.49
C ASP A 15 15.57 -13.40 -2.12
N PRO A 16 16.38 -12.33 -1.95
CA PRO A 16 16.49 -11.64 -0.66
C PRO A 16 15.19 -10.96 -0.21
N GLY A 17 14.28 -10.69 -1.16
CA GLY A 17 12.96 -10.10 -0.89
C GLY A 17 11.87 -11.14 -0.57
N LYS A 18 12.20 -12.44 -0.62
CA LYS A 18 11.26 -13.55 -0.46
C LYS A 18 10.03 -13.44 -1.37
N LEU A 19 10.23 -12.97 -2.61
CA LEU A 19 9.14 -12.79 -3.56
C LEU A 19 8.49 -14.13 -3.95
N ASN A 20 9.24 -15.23 -3.84
CA ASN A 20 8.87 -16.55 -4.32
C ASN A 20 8.73 -17.59 -3.20
N GLU A 21 8.34 -17.17 -1.98
CA GLU A 21 8.15 -18.09 -0.85
C GLU A 21 7.17 -19.24 -1.18
N HIS A 22 6.14 -18.96 -1.97
CA HIS A 22 5.17 -19.95 -2.46
C HIS A 22 5.76 -21.04 -3.38
N LEU A 23 6.95 -20.83 -3.97
CA LEU A 23 7.64 -21.83 -4.80
C LEU A 23 8.56 -22.75 -3.99
N GLN A 24 8.72 -22.51 -2.68
CA GLN A 24 9.55 -23.30 -1.77
C GLN A 24 8.85 -24.59 -1.31
N VAL A 25 8.18 -25.29 -2.23
CA VAL A 25 7.49 -26.55 -1.95
C VAL A 25 8.51 -27.68 -1.76
N MET A 26 8.47 -28.39 -0.63
CA MET A 26 9.29 -29.56 -0.34
C MET A 26 8.61 -30.87 -0.74
N TRP A 27 9.36 -31.97 -0.80
CA TRP A 27 8.79 -33.29 -1.10
C TRP A 27 7.69 -33.69 -0.09
N ASP A 28 7.92 -33.39 1.18
CA ASP A 28 7.00 -33.71 2.27
C ASP A 28 5.68 -32.92 2.15
N ASP A 29 5.73 -31.69 1.60
CA ASP A 29 4.53 -30.88 1.35
C ASP A 29 3.64 -31.44 0.22
N ILE A 30 4.23 -32.25 -0.68
CA ILE A 30 3.53 -32.81 -1.84
C ILE A 30 2.88 -34.15 -1.51
N ILE A 31 3.62 -35.02 -0.82
CA ILE A 31 3.16 -36.39 -0.52
C ILE A 31 2.46 -36.47 0.83
N GLY A 32 2.96 -35.77 1.85
CA GLY A 32 2.28 -35.56 3.14
C GLY A 32 1.74 -36.83 3.81
N GLU A 33 2.58 -37.85 4.02
CA GLU A 33 2.13 -39.08 4.70
C GLU A 33 1.69 -38.81 6.16
N PRO A 34 0.49 -39.27 6.57
CA PRO A 34 0.03 -39.13 7.94
C PRO A 34 0.76 -40.11 8.86
N GLU A 35 0.93 -39.78 10.15
CA GLU A 35 1.74 -40.58 11.09
C GLU A 35 1.30 -42.04 11.26
N GLY A 36 0.05 -42.38 10.91
CA GLY A 36 -0.51 -43.73 11.01
C GLY A 36 -0.30 -44.64 9.79
N LEU A 37 0.11 -44.10 8.63
CA LEU A 37 0.29 -44.86 7.38
C LEU A 37 1.63 -44.46 6.75
N ARG A 38 2.64 -45.31 6.91
CA ARG A 38 4.00 -45.04 6.43
C ARG A 38 4.38 -45.96 5.27
N THR A 39 4.84 -45.37 4.18
CA THR A 39 5.45 -46.10 3.08
C THR A 39 6.77 -46.73 3.54
N ILE A 40 7.12 -47.86 2.94
CA ILE A 40 8.36 -48.59 3.20
C ILE A 40 9.56 -47.65 2.97
N ASP A 41 10.49 -47.59 3.92
CA ASP A 41 11.62 -46.63 3.93
C ASP A 41 12.44 -46.61 2.64
N CYS A 42 12.61 -47.76 1.99
CA CYS A 42 13.34 -47.87 0.72
C CYS A 42 12.62 -47.13 -0.41
N ALA A 43 11.30 -47.36 -0.54
CA ALA A 43 10.48 -46.69 -1.55
C ALA A 43 10.44 -45.17 -1.28
N TRP A 44 10.29 -44.77 -0.02
CA TRP A 44 10.30 -43.36 0.40
C TRP A 44 11.61 -42.63 0.04
N LYS A 45 12.76 -43.23 0.37
CA LYS A 45 14.07 -42.64 0.06
C LYS A 45 14.34 -42.59 -1.45
N CYS A 46 13.94 -43.62 -2.18
CA CYS A 46 14.09 -43.68 -3.63
C CYS A 46 13.26 -42.58 -4.31
N SER A 47 11.98 -42.45 -3.95
CA SER A 47 11.09 -41.42 -4.50
C SER A 47 11.56 -40.00 -4.16
N HIS A 48 11.97 -39.77 -2.90
CA HIS A 48 12.52 -38.48 -2.47
C HIS A 48 13.77 -38.07 -3.27
N THR A 49 14.70 -39.01 -3.49
CA THR A 49 15.93 -38.75 -4.25
C THR A 49 15.62 -38.50 -5.73
N CYS A 50 14.74 -39.32 -6.33
CA CYS A 50 14.30 -39.17 -7.71
C CYS A 50 13.62 -37.81 -7.94
N PHE A 51 12.73 -37.40 -7.03
CA PHE A 51 12.05 -36.10 -7.08
C PHE A 51 13.04 -34.92 -7.04
N ARG A 52 13.95 -34.91 -6.06
CA ARG A 52 14.97 -33.85 -5.94
C ARG A 52 15.86 -33.78 -7.18
N GLY A 53 16.32 -34.93 -7.68
CA GLY A 53 17.16 -35.00 -8.88
C GLY A 53 16.45 -34.47 -10.11
N THR A 54 15.21 -34.93 -10.34
CA THR A 54 14.41 -34.55 -11.51
C THR A 54 14.06 -33.06 -11.47
N ARG A 55 13.56 -32.56 -10.34
CA ARG A 55 13.25 -31.13 -10.16
C ARG A 55 14.48 -30.26 -10.42
N ASN A 56 15.63 -30.61 -9.85
CA ASN A 56 16.84 -29.82 -10.00
C ASN A 56 17.34 -29.84 -11.45
N CYS A 57 17.35 -31.00 -12.10
CA CYS A 57 17.76 -31.14 -13.50
C CYS A 57 16.88 -30.31 -14.43
N CYS A 58 15.55 -30.50 -14.36
CA CYS A 58 14.61 -29.76 -15.20
C CYS A 58 14.70 -28.25 -14.96
N TYR A 59 14.81 -27.83 -13.71
CA TYR A 59 14.96 -26.42 -13.36
C TYR A 59 16.23 -25.81 -13.95
N ILE A 60 17.39 -26.48 -13.79
CA ILE A 60 18.67 -26.00 -14.32
C ILE A 60 18.62 -25.91 -15.85
N VAL A 61 18.09 -26.92 -16.54
CA VAL A 61 17.99 -26.90 -18.00
C VAL A 61 17.10 -25.74 -18.48
N LEU A 62 15.91 -25.60 -17.90
CA LEU A 62 14.98 -24.54 -18.27
C LEU A 62 15.56 -23.15 -17.97
N THR A 63 16.11 -22.94 -16.77
CA THR A 63 16.66 -21.63 -16.41
C THR A 63 17.88 -21.26 -17.26
N THR A 64 18.76 -22.20 -17.57
CA THR A 64 19.95 -21.90 -18.37
C THR A 64 19.58 -21.50 -19.80
N LEU A 65 18.54 -22.13 -20.36
CA LEU A 65 18.09 -21.82 -21.72
C LEU A 65 17.28 -20.52 -21.80
N PHE A 66 16.34 -20.33 -20.88
CA PHE A 66 15.36 -19.24 -21.00
C PHE A 66 15.69 -17.99 -20.19
N ALA A 67 16.42 -18.10 -19.08
CA ALA A 67 16.75 -16.91 -18.27
C ALA A 67 17.49 -15.81 -19.04
N PRO A 68 18.47 -16.10 -19.93
CA PRO A 68 19.14 -15.05 -20.70
C PRO A 68 18.17 -14.32 -21.64
N ILE A 69 17.25 -15.06 -22.26
CA ILE A 69 16.23 -14.52 -23.18
C ILE A 69 15.29 -13.61 -22.41
N PHE A 70 14.78 -14.06 -21.26
CA PHE A 70 13.90 -13.24 -20.42
C PHE A 70 14.62 -12.01 -19.86
N ALA A 71 15.88 -12.14 -19.44
CA ALA A 71 16.68 -11.01 -18.98
C ALA A 71 16.90 -9.96 -20.09
N PHE A 72 17.16 -10.41 -21.32
CA PHE A 72 17.31 -9.51 -22.45
C PHE A 72 16.01 -8.78 -22.79
N CYS A 73 14.89 -9.51 -22.86
CA CYS A 73 13.58 -8.92 -23.11
C CYS A 73 13.17 -7.93 -22.00
N SER A 74 13.41 -8.26 -20.73
CA SER A 74 13.09 -7.37 -19.61
C SER A 74 13.96 -6.12 -19.62
N ALA A 75 15.25 -6.25 -19.95
CA ALA A 75 16.16 -5.11 -20.08
C ALA A 75 15.72 -4.14 -21.19
N ILE A 76 15.32 -4.65 -22.37
CA ILE A 76 14.78 -3.79 -23.44
C ILE A 76 13.52 -3.08 -22.98
N ASN A 77 12.58 -3.79 -22.35
CA ASN A 77 11.35 -3.19 -21.84
C ASN A 77 11.65 -2.07 -20.84
N LEU A 78 12.55 -2.31 -19.88
CA LEU A 78 12.96 -1.29 -18.91
C LEU A 78 13.65 -0.10 -19.57
N ALA A 79 14.47 -0.33 -20.60
CA ALA A 79 15.10 0.76 -21.36
C ALA A 79 14.06 1.62 -22.09
N CYS A 80 13.08 1.00 -22.75
CA CYS A 80 11.97 1.71 -23.40
C CYS A 80 11.11 2.48 -22.39
N LEU A 81 10.78 1.87 -21.25
CA LEU A 81 10.03 2.52 -20.18
C LEU A 81 10.77 3.73 -19.60
N ALA A 82 12.09 3.60 -19.38
CA ALA A 82 12.93 4.68 -18.90
C ALA A 82 12.97 5.84 -19.91
N PHE A 83 13.13 5.53 -21.20
CA PHE A 83 13.06 6.53 -22.27
C PHE A 83 11.72 7.27 -22.27
N GLN A 84 10.61 6.53 -22.29
CA GLN A 84 9.27 7.12 -22.26
C GLN A 84 9.06 8.02 -21.03
N HIS A 85 9.55 7.59 -19.86
CA HIS A 85 9.39 8.36 -18.64
C HIS A 85 10.15 9.70 -18.68
N ILE A 86 11.40 9.68 -19.15
CA ILE A 86 12.24 10.88 -19.23
C ILE A 86 11.71 11.83 -20.31
N TRP A 87 11.43 11.31 -21.50
CA TRP A 87 11.20 12.14 -22.69
C TRP A 87 9.73 12.47 -22.95
N CYS A 88 8.80 11.66 -22.45
CA CYS A 88 7.37 11.89 -22.64
C CYS A 88 6.67 12.24 -21.32
N TYR A 89 6.76 11.40 -20.29
CA TYR A 89 6.02 11.66 -19.05
C TYR A 89 6.52 12.89 -18.30
N GLY A 90 7.84 13.12 -18.22
CA GLY A 90 8.40 14.32 -17.60
C GLY A 90 7.79 15.63 -18.17
N PRO A 91 7.89 15.88 -19.50
CA PRO A 91 7.28 17.03 -20.13
C PRO A 91 5.75 17.07 -20.00
N CYS A 92 5.05 15.95 -20.21
CA CYS A 92 3.60 15.89 -20.09
C CYS A 92 3.12 16.24 -18.68
N LEU A 93 3.77 15.72 -17.63
CA LEU A 93 3.47 16.06 -16.24
C LEU A 93 3.74 17.53 -15.93
N ARG A 94 4.78 18.11 -16.54
CA ARG A 94 5.05 19.55 -16.40
C ARG A 94 3.93 20.38 -17.02
N THR A 95 3.51 20.05 -18.24
CA THR A 95 2.38 20.71 -18.92
C THR A 95 1.08 20.52 -18.14
N TRP A 96 0.83 19.32 -17.63
CA TRP A 96 -0.33 19.02 -16.79
C TRP A 96 -0.34 19.88 -15.53
N LYS A 97 0.80 20.02 -14.84
CA LYS A 97 0.93 20.89 -13.66
C LYS A 97 0.57 22.34 -13.96
N ILE A 98 1.00 22.87 -15.11
CA ILE A 98 0.66 24.24 -15.55
C ILE A 98 -0.85 24.36 -15.77
N ASN A 99 -1.46 23.40 -16.48
CA ASN A 99 -2.90 23.39 -16.72
C ASN A 99 -3.71 23.28 -15.41
N CYS A 100 -3.30 22.41 -14.49
CA CYS A 100 -3.91 22.30 -13.17
C CYS A 100 -3.77 23.58 -12.36
N ALA A 101 -2.66 24.32 -12.50
CA ALA A 101 -2.50 25.61 -11.83
C ALA A 101 -3.50 26.65 -12.36
N PHE A 102 -3.71 26.68 -13.67
CA PHE A 102 -4.73 27.52 -14.29
C PHE A 102 -6.14 27.14 -13.82
N VAL A 103 -6.50 25.85 -13.88
CA VAL A 103 -7.81 25.35 -13.42
C VAL A 103 -8.05 25.66 -11.94
N ARG A 104 -7.01 25.57 -11.11
CA ARG A 104 -7.11 25.93 -9.69
C ARG A 104 -7.38 27.42 -9.50
N ALA A 105 -6.67 28.28 -10.23
CA ALA A 105 -6.89 29.72 -10.17
C ALA A 105 -8.31 30.08 -10.62
N TRP A 106 -8.79 29.47 -11.70
CA TRP A 106 -10.15 29.65 -12.18
C TRP A 106 -11.19 29.19 -11.14
N ASN A 107 -11.03 27.99 -10.57
CA ASN A 107 -11.94 27.50 -9.52
C ASN A 107 -11.94 28.42 -8.30
N LEU A 108 -10.77 28.92 -7.87
CA LEU A 108 -10.69 29.86 -6.75
C LEU A 108 -11.49 31.12 -7.03
N VAL A 109 -11.34 31.72 -8.22
CA VAL A 109 -12.11 32.91 -8.62
C VAL A 109 -13.61 32.63 -8.66
N CYS A 110 -14.02 31.47 -9.18
CA CYS A 110 -15.44 31.10 -9.19
C CYS A 110 -15.98 30.93 -7.76
N MET A 111 -15.23 30.25 -6.89
CA MET A 111 -15.62 30.04 -5.51
C MET A 111 -15.69 31.36 -4.73
N THR A 112 -14.74 32.27 -4.89
CA THR A 112 -14.79 33.57 -4.20
C THR A 112 -15.92 34.44 -4.73
N ALA A 113 -16.16 34.44 -6.04
CA ALA A 113 -17.25 35.22 -6.64
C ALA A 113 -18.64 34.72 -6.22
N VAL A 114 -18.82 33.40 -6.06
CA VAL A 114 -20.14 32.81 -5.71
C VAL A 114 -20.28 32.61 -4.22
N CYS A 115 -19.34 31.91 -3.58
CA CYS A 115 -19.44 31.56 -2.17
C CYS A 115 -19.09 32.73 -1.25
N GLY A 116 -18.22 33.66 -1.69
CA GLY A 116 -17.87 34.86 -0.93
C GLY A 116 -19.10 35.67 -0.48
N PRO A 117 -19.94 36.16 -1.40
CA PRO A 117 -21.14 36.91 -1.01
C PRO A 117 -22.13 36.05 -0.23
N CYS A 118 -22.28 34.75 -0.54
CA CYS A 118 -23.15 33.88 0.25
C CYS A 118 -22.70 33.81 1.73
N VAL A 119 -21.42 33.54 1.98
CA VAL A 119 -20.88 33.45 3.34
C VAL A 119 -20.97 34.79 4.07
N GLU A 120 -20.72 35.90 3.38
CA GLU A 120 -20.87 37.25 3.95
C GLU A 120 -22.32 37.53 4.37
N ILE A 121 -23.29 37.20 3.51
CA ILE A 121 -24.72 37.35 3.79
C ILE A 121 -25.13 36.48 4.98
N PHE A 122 -24.74 35.20 5.00
CA PHE A 122 -25.01 34.31 6.14
C PHE A 122 -24.38 34.86 7.43
N GLY A 123 -23.13 35.33 7.37
CA GLY A 123 -22.45 35.96 8.49
C GLY A 123 -23.20 37.19 9.02
N MET A 124 -23.72 38.04 8.13
CA MET A 124 -24.56 39.18 8.51
C MET A 124 -25.87 38.73 9.19
N TYR A 125 -26.55 37.71 8.68
CA TYR A 125 -27.75 37.16 9.32
C TYR A 125 -27.47 36.67 10.74
N PHE A 126 -26.39 35.91 10.95
CA PHE A 126 -26.01 35.44 12.28
C PHE A 126 -25.55 36.58 13.20
N SER A 127 -24.90 37.62 12.67
CA SER A 127 -24.46 38.77 13.48
C SER A 127 -25.62 39.57 14.09
N LYS A 128 -26.81 39.53 13.46
CA LYS A 128 -28.02 40.20 13.96
C LYS A 128 -28.75 39.42 15.05
N LEU A 129 -28.41 38.15 15.28
CA LEU A 129 -28.94 37.37 16.40
C LEU A 129 -28.26 37.78 17.71
N LYS A 130 -28.81 38.79 18.40
CA LYS A 130 -28.44 39.10 19.78
C LYS A 130 -29.20 38.20 20.74
N VAL A 131 -28.51 37.19 21.28
CA VAL A 131 -29.05 36.33 22.34
C VAL A 131 -29.11 37.13 23.64
N ARG A 132 -30.33 37.49 24.07
CA ARG A 132 -30.61 38.02 25.40
C ARG A 132 -30.90 36.84 26.31
N TYR A 133 -30.04 36.58 27.28
CA TYR A 133 -30.33 35.61 28.33
C TYR A 133 -31.30 36.24 29.33
N GLN A 134 -32.57 35.88 29.24
CA GLN A 134 -33.52 36.12 30.33
C GLN A 134 -33.23 35.08 31.41
N ARG A 135 -32.66 35.50 32.54
CA ARG A 135 -32.63 34.65 33.74
C ARG A 135 -34.09 34.40 34.13
N LEU A 136 -34.53 33.15 34.03
CA LEU A 136 -35.79 32.75 34.65
C LEU A 136 -35.65 32.90 36.17
N PRO A 137 -36.70 33.37 36.87
CA PRO A 137 -36.68 33.42 38.33
C PRO A 137 -36.41 32.01 38.86
N ASP A 138 -35.42 31.89 39.74
CA ASP A 138 -35.09 30.64 40.40
C ASP A 138 -36.36 30.15 41.12
N ALA A 139 -36.88 29.00 40.67
CA ALA A 139 -38.06 28.39 41.24
C ALA A 139 -37.72 27.71 42.57
N GLU A 140 -37.28 28.48 43.57
CA GLU A 140 -37.14 28.02 44.95
C GLU A 140 -37.03 29.22 45.89
N SER A 141 -38.17 29.64 46.47
CA SER A 141 -38.25 30.33 47.78
C SER A 141 -39.68 30.76 48.15
N ASP A 142 -40.66 30.65 47.24
CA ASP A 142 -42.08 30.86 47.61
C ASP A 142 -42.69 29.65 48.35
N GLU A 143 -42.12 28.44 48.21
CA GLU A 143 -42.45 27.31 49.10
C GLU A 143 -41.83 27.49 50.49
N GLU A 144 -40.64 28.09 50.63
CA GLU A 144 -40.01 28.29 51.95
C GLU A 144 -40.78 29.31 52.80
N LYS A 145 -41.43 30.31 52.18
CA LYS A 145 -42.26 31.30 52.88
C LYS A 145 -43.66 30.80 53.24
N ASN A 146 -44.22 29.83 52.49
CA ASN A 146 -45.45 29.16 52.90
C ASN A 146 -45.18 28.00 53.88
N ILE A 147 -44.04 27.29 53.80
CA ILE A 147 -43.68 26.19 54.74
C ILE A 147 -43.07 26.70 56.06
N MET A 148 -42.65 27.97 56.12
CA MET A 148 -42.51 28.73 57.37
C MET A 148 -43.83 29.39 57.80
N ASN A 149 -44.96 28.91 57.26
CA ASN A 149 -46.07 28.33 58.01
C ASN A 149 -46.35 28.93 59.38
N ILE A 150 -47.62 29.26 59.63
CA ILE A 150 -48.55 28.29 60.25
C ILE A 150 -48.04 27.85 61.62
#